data_AF-A0A9D8N4X4-F1
#
_entry.id   AF-A0A9D8N4X4-F1
#
_cell.length_a   1.000
_cell.length_b   1.000
_cell.length_c   1.000
_cell.angle_alpha   90.00
_cell.angle_beta   90.00
_cell.angle_gamma   90.00
#
_symmetry.space_group_name_H-M   'P 1'
#
loop_
_entity.id
_entity.type
_entity.pdbx_description
1 polymer ?
#
loop_
_entity_poly.entity_id
_entity_poly.type
_entity_poly.pdbx_seq_one_letter_code
_entity_poly.pdbx_strand_id
1 'polypeptide(L)'
;GMGAENYRFHDHEKLAHYANAATDIEFNFPFGFKELEGIHSRTNWDLGRHQQYSGRKIEYFDPEEGAAYTPYVVETSIGVDRMVLAVLSHSLKEEKLDNGETRVVMSIPAPLAPVKAAVLPLVKKDGLPELAQKIMDDLKYDFNCQYEEKDSIGKRYRRQDAIGTPFCITVDHQSLEDGCVTVRERDTMTQERVPIAELRALIDKRVNLNNLLRNL
;
A
#
# COMPACT_ATOMS: atom_id res chain seq x y z
N GLY A 1 10.62 -2.03 -3.67
CA GLY A 1 10.35 -0.57 -3.62
C GLY A 1 9.83 -0.09 -4.96
N MET A 2 9.75 1.23 -5.15
CA MET A 2 9.26 1.87 -6.39
C MET A 2 10.41 2.16 -7.39
N GLY A 3 11.44 1.32 -7.43
CA GLY A 3 12.67 1.55 -8.23
C GLY A 3 13.61 2.60 -7.62
N ALA A 4 14.92 2.36 -7.65
CA ALA A 4 15.91 3.27 -7.05
C ALA A 4 16.03 4.58 -7.83
N GLU A 5 15.74 4.55 -9.13
CA GLU A 5 15.75 5.69 -10.05
C GLU A 5 14.70 6.76 -9.70
N ASN A 6 13.69 6.40 -8.92
CA ASN A 6 12.65 7.35 -8.49
C ASN A 6 13.00 8.07 -7.19
N TYR A 7 14.17 7.82 -6.61
CA TYR A 7 14.62 8.47 -5.38
C TYR A 7 15.95 9.19 -5.61
N ARG A 8 16.16 10.29 -4.88
CA ARG A 8 17.45 10.95 -4.77
C ARG A 8 17.61 11.63 -3.42
N PHE A 9 18.86 11.83 -3.01
CA PHE A 9 19.18 12.66 -1.85
C PHE A 9 19.37 14.12 -2.29
N HIS A 10 18.93 15.04 -1.45
CA HIS A 10 19.11 16.47 -1.61
C HIS A 10 19.61 17.06 -0.29
N ASP A 11 20.91 17.34 -0.24
CA ASP A 11 21.55 17.95 0.93
C ASP A 11 21.28 19.46 0.96
N HIS A 12 20.88 19.97 2.12
CA HIS A 12 20.56 21.39 2.28
C HIS A 12 21.82 22.22 2.51
N GLU A 13 22.05 23.24 1.67
CA GLU A 13 23.09 24.25 1.92
C GLU A 13 22.69 25.25 3.03
N LYS A 14 21.38 25.53 3.14
CA LYS A 14 20.83 26.44 4.15
C LYS A 14 20.07 25.63 5.20
N LEU A 15 20.67 25.49 6.36
CA LEU A 15 20.11 24.71 7.46
C LEU A 15 19.09 25.54 8.26
N ALA A 16 18.10 24.84 8.81
CA ALA A 16 17.25 25.40 9.84
C ALA A 16 18.11 25.78 11.07
N HIS A 17 17.69 26.79 11.83
CA HIS A 17 18.45 27.32 12.96
C HIS A 17 18.77 26.30 14.07
N TYR A 18 18.04 25.18 14.09
CA TYR A 18 18.20 24.09 15.05
C TYR A 18 19.02 22.91 14.51
N ALA A 19 19.40 22.92 13.23
CA ALA A 19 20.06 21.79 12.58
C ALA A 19 21.51 22.10 12.22
N ASN A 20 22.39 21.11 12.35
CA ASN A 20 23.79 21.19 11.88
C ASN A 20 24.05 20.33 10.63
N ALA A 21 23.09 19.48 10.24
CA ALA A 21 23.05 18.78 8.96
C ALA A 21 21.60 18.45 8.60
N ALA A 22 21.28 18.48 7.31
CA ALA A 22 19.95 18.19 6.80
C ALA A 22 20.04 17.60 5.39
N THR A 23 19.33 16.51 5.15
CA THR A 23 19.20 15.89 3.82
C THR A 23 17.76 15.44 3.61
N ASP A 24 17.22 15.71 2.43
CA ASP A 24 15.91 15.21 2.04
C ASP A 24 16.06 14.00 1.12
N ILE A 25 15.27 12.97 1.37
CA ILE A 25 14.97 11.94 0.37
C ILE A 25 13.84 12.49 -0.49
N GLU A 26 14.13 12.80 -1.75
CA GLU A 26 13.13 13.24 -2.72
C GLU A 26 12.65 12.08 -3.58
N PHE A 27 11.36 12.10 -3.92
CA PHE A 27 10.73 11.14 -4.83
C PHE A 27 10.33 11.82 -6.15
N ASN A 28 10.49 11.10 -7.27
CA ASN A 28 10.12 11.58 -8.60
C ASN A 28 8.60 11.45 -8.83
N PHE A 29 7.85 12.48 -8.45
CA PHE A 29 6.42 12.57 -8.74
C PHE A 29 6.16 12.93 -10.21
N PRO A 30 4.92 12.82 -10.71
CA PRO A 30 4.55 13.28 -12.05
C PRO A 30 4.85 14.77 -12.32
N PHE A 31 5.00 15.58 -11.26
CA PHE A 31 5.37 17.00 -11.30
C PHE A 31 6.84 17.25 -10.91
N GLY A 32 7.68 16.20 -10.96
CA GLY A 32 9.11 16.24 -10.67
C GLY A 32 9.48 15.88 -9.23
N PHE A 33 10.78 15.92 -8.95
CA PHE A 33 11.31 15.59 -7.63
C PHE A 33 10.81 16.55 -6.55
N LYS A 34 10.26 15.97 -5.48
CA LYS A 34 9.88 16.65 -4.24
C LYS A 34 10.25 15.78 -3.04
N GLU A 35 10.54 16.44 -1.93
CA GLU A 35 10.81 15.81 -0.63
C GLU A 35 9.70 14.81 -0.26
N LEU A 36 10.12 13.63 0.18
CA LEU A 36 9.27 12.57 0.72
C LEU A 36 9.56 12.37 2.22
N GLU A 37 10.84 12.41 2.59
CA GLU A 37 11.35 12.31 3.95
C GLU A 37 12.46 13.34 4.16
N GLY A 38 12.41 14.09 5.25
CA GLY A 38 13.49 14.96 5.70
C GLY A 38 14.26 14.31 6.85
N ILE A 39 15.59 14.30 6.76
CA ILE A 39 16.49 13.76 7.79
C ILE A 39 17.32 14.92 8.35
N HIS A 40 17.09 15.27 9.60
CA HIS A 40 17.70 16.42 10.26
C HIS A 40 18.53 15.99 11.47
N SER A 41 19.80 16.38 11.51
CA SER A 41 20.59 16.36 12.74
C SER A 41 20.36 17.67 13.49
N ARG A 42 19.55 17.62 14.56
CA ARG A 42 19.08 18.76 15.35
C ARG A 42 19.95 19.03 16.58
N THR A 43 21.05 18.29 16.73
CA THR A 43 21.94 18.35 17.89
C THR A 43 21.15 18.26 19.20
N ASN A 44 21.55 18.99 20.24
CA ASN A 44 20.83 19.05 21.51
C ASN A 44 19.82 20.21 21.59
N TRP A 45 19.51 20.88 20.48
CA TRP A 45 18.71 22.11 20.48
C TRP A 45 17.35 21.91 21.15
N ASP A 46 16.58 20.92 20.72
CA ASP A 46 15.19 20.73 21.19
C ASP A 46 15.13 20.43 22.69
N LEU A 47 15.91 19.43 23.12
CA LEU A 47 15.94 19.02 24.52
C LEU A 47 16.56 20.11 25.42
N GLY A 48 17.60 20.80 24.95
CA GLY A 48 18.24 21.90 25.69
C GLY A 48 17.28 23.08 25.91
N ARG A 49 16.50 23.44 24.90
CA ARG A 49 15.46 24.48 25.02
C ARG A 49 14.34 24.04 25.96
N HIS A 50 13.85 22.80 25.84
CA HIS A 50 12.84 22.28 26.76
C HIS A 50 13.34 22.23 28.21
N GLN A 51 14.59 21.83 28.46
CA GLN A 51 15.22 21.88 29.78
C GLN A 51 15.23 23.31 30.34
N GLN A 52 15.68 24.28 29.53
CA GLN A 52 15.77 25.69 29.92
C GLN A 52 14.42 26.28 30.36
N TYR A 53 13.35 26.10 29.56
CA TYR A 53 12.06 26.75 29.83
C TYR A 53 11.14 25.94 30.75
N SER A 54 11.32 24.62 30.85
CA SER A 54 10.54 23.80 31.79
C SER A 54 11.13 23.78 33.20
N GLY A 55 12.41 24.12 33.36
CA GLY A 55 13.14 23.99 34.63
C GLY A 55 13.39 22.53 35.06
N ARG A 56 13.05 21.55 34.22
CA ARG A 56 13.31 20.13 34.46
C ARG A 56 14.62 19.72 33.82
N LYS A 57 15.35 18.84 34.52
CA LYS A 57 16.59 18.24 34.00
C LYS A 57 16.25 17.15 32.98
N ILE A 58 16.73 17.32 31.74
CA ILE A 58 16.59 16.44 30.57
C ILE A 58 18.00 16.11 30.07
N GLU A 59 18.69 15.28 30.85
CA GLU A 59 20.07 14.84 30.59
C GLU A 59 20.15 13.31 30.74
N TYR A 60 20.99 12.69 29.91
CA TYR A 60 21.41 11.31 30.07
C TYR A 60 22.76 11.29 30.80
N PHE A 61 22.92 10.41 31.79
CA PHE A 61 24.21 10.16 32.42
C PHE A 61 24.85 8.94 31.77
N ASP A 62 26.01 9.15 31.18
CA ASP A 62 26.81 8.10 30.57
C ASP A 62 27.80 7.53 31.58
N PRO A 63 27.64 6.27 32.03
CA PRO A 63 28.54 5.67 33.02
C PRO A 63 29.96 5.41 32.47
N GLU A 64 30.13 5.27 31.15
CA GLU A 64 31.43 5.01 30.53
C GLU A 64 32.25 6.30 30.46
N GLU A 65 31.59 7.42 30.13
CA GLU A 65 32.24 8.74 30.11
C GLU A 65 32.25 9.44 31.48
N GLY A 66 31.44 8.97 32.43
CA GLY A 66 31.30 9.57 33.76
C GLY A 66 30.69 10.97 33.72
N ALA A 67 29.92 11.30 32.68
CA ALA A 67 29.40 12.64 32.41
C ALA A 67 27.91 12.63 32.10
N ALA A 68 27.23 13.74 32.42
CA ALA A 68 25.85 13.98 31.99
C ALA A 68 25.83 14.92 30.79
N TYR A 69 25.03 14.60 29.79
CA TYR A 69 24.85 15.45 28.61
C TYR A 69 23.40 15.46 28.13
N THR A 70 23.04 16.51 27.40
CA THR A 70 21.77 16.56 26.66
C THR A 70 21.96 15.81 25.34
N PRO A 71 21.22 14.70 25.10
CA PRO A 71 21.41 13.89 23.90
C PRO A 71 21.16 14.67 22.61
N TYR A 72 21.83 14.24 21.54
CA TYR A 72 21.57 14.75 20.21
C TYR A 72 20.35 14.06 19.59
N VAL A 73 19.56 14.81 18.84
CA VAL A 73 18.37 14.33 18.14
C VAL A 73 18.67 14.25 16.65
N VAL A 74 18.52 13.06 16.07
CA VAL A 74 18.39 12.86 14.63
C VAL A 74 16.92 12.60 14.35
N GLU A 75 16.29 13.52 13.62
CA GLU A 75 14.88 13.45 13.26
C GLU A 75 14.75 12.89 11.85
N THR A 76 13.93 11.85 11.70
CA THR A 76 13.42 11.37 10.41
C THR A 76 11.95 11.76 10.32
N SER A 77 11.62 12.68 9.41
CA SER A 77 10.27 13.21 9.25
C SER A 77 9.70 12.79 7.91
N ILE A 78 8.66 11.97 7.93
CA ILE A 78 8.01 11.43 6.72
C ILE A 78 6.59 11.98 6.62
N GLY A 79 6.25 12.57 5.47
CA GLY A 79 4.88 13.02 5.19
C GLY A 79 3.98 11.86 4.74
N VAL A 80 3.05 11.42 5.60
CA VAL A 80 2.12 10.31 5.28
C VAL A 80 1.33 10.57 3.99
N ASP A 81 0.82 11.80 3.80
CA ASP A 81 0.11 12.20 2.58
C ASP A 81 0.99 12.07 1.33
N ARG A 82 2.27 12.45 1.43
CA ARG A 82 3.22 12.32 0.32
C ARG A 82 3.58 10.87 0.05
N MET A 83 3.67 10.02 1.08
CA MET A 83 3.85 8.58 0.92
C MET A 83 2.67 7.93 0.17
N VAL A 84 1.44 8.29 0.54
CA VAL A 84 0.24 7.82 -0.17
C VAL A 84 0.26 8.30 -1.62
N LEU A 85 0.57 9.59 -1.85
CA LEU A 85 0.65 10.13 -3.21
C LEU A 85 1.75 9.46 -4.04
N ALA A 86 2.91 9.16 -3.45
CA ALA A 86 4.01 8.47 -4.13
C ALA A 86 3.56 7.09 -4.60
N VAL A 87 2.91 6.31 -3.72
CA VAL A 87 2.36 5.00 -4.07
C VAL A 87 1.32 5.12 -5.18
N LEU A 88 0.35 6.04 -5.06
CA LEU A 88 -0.71 6.19 -6.06
C LEU A 88 -0.18 6.63 -7.42
N SER A 89 0.69 7.65 -7.44
CA SER A 89 1.23 8.20 -8.69
C SER A 89 2.15 7.21 -9.41
N HIS A 90 2.89 6.38 -8.68
CA HIS A 90 3.70 5.31 -9.26
C HIS A 90 2.86 4.11 -9.72
N SER A 91 1.72 3.86 -9.06
CA SER A 91 0.88 2.69 -9.33
C SER A 91 -0.13 2.89 -10.45
N LEU A 92 -0.55 4.12 -10.71
CA LEU A 92 -1.51 4.43 -11.77
C LEU A 92 -0.87 4.30 -13.15
N LYS A 93 -1.41 3.38 -13.98
CA LYS A 93 -0.90 3.09 -15.31
C LYS A 93 -2.02 3.07 -16.34
N GLU A 94 -1.69 3.50 -17.55
CA GLU A 94 -2.47 3.21 -18.75
C GLU A 94 -1.75 2.13 -19.55
N GLU A 95 -2.39 0.97 -19.69
CA GLU A 95 -1.83 -0.18 -20.40
C GLU A 95 -2.56 -0.39 -21.73
N LYS A 96 -1.80 -0.62 -22.80
CA LYS A 96 -2.34 -1.10 -24.07
C LYS A 96 -2.46 -2.62 -24.00
N LEU A 97 -3.63 -3.12 -24.33
CA LEU A 97 -3.92 -4.55 -24.42
C LEU A 97 -3.68 -5.06 -25.84
N ASP A 98 -3.46 -6.37 -25.97
CA ASP A 98 -3.17 -7.03 -27.25
C ASP A 98 -4.30 -6.84 -28.29
N ASN A 99 -5.53 -6.63 -27.83
CA ASN A 99 -6.68 -6.37 -28.68
C ASN A 99 -6.77 -4.91 -29.18
N GLY A 100 -5.79 -4.07 -28.86
CA GLY A 100 -5.74 -2.66 -29.25
C GLY A 100 -6.52 -1.71 -28.33
N GLU A 101 -7.23 -2.22 -27.32
CA GLU A 101 -7.88 -1.39 -26.31
C GLU A 101 -6.89 -0.90 -25.26
N THR A 102 -7.23 0.15 -24.53
CA THR A 102 -6.49 0.62 -23.37
C THR A 102 -7.23 0.30 -22.07
N ARG A 103 -6.50 0.06 -20.99
CA ARG A 103 -7.04 -0.01 -19.63
C ARG A 103 -6.32 0.94 -18.70
N VAL A 104 -7.07 1.52 -17.76
CA VAL A 104 -6.50 2.16 -16.57
C VAL A 104 -6.39 1.10 -15.49
N VAL A 105 -5.22 0.97 -14.88
CA VAL A 105 -4.97 0.07 -13.76
C VAL A 105 -4.23 0.81 -12.66
N MET A 106 -4.67 0.60 -11.42
CA MET A 106 -3.96 1.05 -10.22
C MET A 106 -3.18 -0.14 -9.66
N SER A 107 -1.92 -0.31 -10.10
CA SER A 107 -1.03 -1.39 -9.68
C SER A 107 -0.49 -1.22 -8.24
N ILE A 108 -1.35 -0.82 -7.31
CA ILE A 108 -0.97 -0.62 -5.90
C ILE A 108 -0.51 -1.96 -5.30
N PRO A 109 0.55 -2.01 -4.48
CA PRO A 109 0.96 -3.24 -3.82
C PRO A 109 -0.21 -3.90 -3.10
N ALA A 110 -0.44 -5.20 -3.31
CA ALA A 110 -1.62 -5.90 -2.81
C ALA A 110 -1.85 -5.73 -1.28
N PRO A 111 -0.81 -5.71 -0.43
CA PRO A 111 -0.99 -5.41 0.99
C PRO A 111 -1.50 -4.00 1.30
N LEU A 112 -1.27 -3.03 0.42
CA LEU A 112 -1.74 -1.65 0.55
C LEU A 112 -3.07 -1.37 -0.18
N ALA A 113 -3.55 -2.30 -1.02
CA ALA A 113 -4.80 -2.12 -1.76
C ALA A 113 -6.00 -1.88 -0.80
N PRO A 114 -6.85 -0.86 -1.03
CA PRO A 114 -7.99 -0.58 -0.16
C PRO A 114 -9.00 -1.73 -0.12
N VAL A 115 -9.25 -2.34 -1.28
CA VAL A 115 -10.10 -3.53 -1.46
C VAL A 115 -9.19 -4.67 -1.85
N LYS A 116 -9.29 -5.80 -1.15
CA LYS A 116 -8.42 -6.98 -1.35
C LYS A 116 -8.98 -7.94 -2.39
N ALA A 117 -10.30 -8.11 -2.39
CA ALA A 117 -10.99 -8.97 -3.34
C ALA A 117 -12.36 -8.41 -3.71
N ALA A 118 -12.76 -8.62 -4.96
CA ALA A 118 -14.12 -8.35 -5.43
C ALA A 118 -14.80 -9.67 -5.81
N VAL A 119 -16.00 -9.93 -5.28
CA VAL A 119 -16.78 -11.13 -5.58
C VAL A 119 -17.87 -10.78 -6.60
N LEU A 120 -17.84 -11.46 -7.75
CA LEU A 120 -18.53 -11.08 -8.98
C LEU A 120 -19.34 -12.27 -9.52
N PRO A 121 -20.66 -12.38 -9.25
CA PRO A 121 -21.47 -13.41 -9.89
C PRO A 121 -21.58 -13.13 -11.40
N LEU A 122 -21.42 -14.15 -12.25
CA LEU A 122 -21.41 -13.99 -13.70
C LEU A 122 -22.72 -13.34 -14.20
N VAL A 123 -23.84 -13.78 -13.64
CA VAL A 123 -25.18 -13.22 -13.87
C VAL A 123 -25.92 -13.00 -12.55
N LYS A 124 -26.88 -12.06 -12.54
CA LYS A 124 -27.72 -11.72 -11.39
C LYS A 124 -28.93 -12.65 -11.25
N LYS A 125 -28.72 -13.96 -11.36
CA LYS A 125 -29.77 -14.99 -11.27
C LYS A 125 -29.15 -16.38 -11.15
N ASP A 126 -30.00 -17.39 -11.17
CA ASP A 126 -29.61 -18.81 -11.28
C ASP A 126 -28.76 -19.31 -10.09
N GLY A 127 -28.95 -18.74 -8.89
CA GLY A 127 -28.23 -19.17 -7.69
C GLY A 127 -26.82 -18.59 -7.53
N LEU A 128 -26.29 -17.89 -8.55
CA LEU A 128 -24.94 -17.33 -8.50
C LEU A 128 -24.78 -16.19 -7.49
N PRO A 129 -25.74 -15.23 -7.39
CA PRO A 129 -25.70 -14.20 -6.35
C PRO A 129 -25.63 -14.79 -4.94
N GLU A 130 -26.38 -15.86 -4.68
CA GLU A 130 -26.45 -16.53 -3.38
C GLU A 130 -25.11 -17.20 -3.03
N LEU A 131 -24.47 -17.88 -3.98
CA LEU A 131 -23.14 -18.44 -3.77
C LEU A 131 -22.07 -17.34 -3.60
N ALA A 132 -22.12 -16.29 -4.42
CA ALA A 132 -21.22 -15.14 -4.30
C ALA A 132 -21.37 -14.43 -2.95
N GLN A 133 -22.59 -14.27 -2.44
CA GLN A 133 -22.85 -13.69 -1.12
C GLN A 133 -22.28 -14.56 0.00
N LYS A 134 -22.37 -15.89 -0.10
CA LYS A 134 -21.73 -16.81 0.87
C LYS A 134 -20.21 -16.64 0.90
N ILE A 135 -19.58 -16.54 -0.27
CA ILE A 135 -18.12 -16.31 -0.37
C ILE A 135 -17.76 -14.94 0.25
N MET A 136 -18.55 -13.91 -0.05
CA MET A 136 -18.38 -12.58 0.54
C MET A 136 -18.49 -12.62 2.07
N ASP A 137 -19.48 -13.34 2.60
CA ASP A 137 -19.71 -13.45 4.04
C ASP A 137 -18.60 -14.20 4.78
N ASP A 138 -17.94 -15.15 4.12
CA ASP A 138 -16.78 -15.86 4.65
C ASP A 138 -15.53 -14.98 4.65
N LEU A 139 -15.26 -14.29 3.54
CA LEU A 139 -14.02 -13.51 3.35
C LEU A 139 -14.00 -12.16 4.09
N LYS A 140 -15.16 -11.53 4.33
CA LYS A 140 -15.24 -10.13 4.83
C LYS A 140 -14.65 -9.92 6.23
N TYR A 141 -14.47 -10.97 7.03
CA TYR A 141 -13.92 -10.86 8.38
C TYR A 141 -12.39 -10.73 8.37
N ASP A 142 -11.73 -11.28 7.35
CA ASP A 142 -10.28 -11.21 7.21
C ASP A 142 -9.85 -10.10 6.23
N PHE A 143 -10.71 -9.77 5.25
CA PHE A 143 -10.35 -8.88 4.16
C PHE A 143 -11.43 -7.84 3.88
N ASN A 144 -11.00 -6.64 3.49
CA ASN A 144 -11.91 -5.66 2.91
C ASN A 144 -12.29 -6.11 1.49
N CYS A 145 -13.52 -6.56 1.31
CA CYS A 145 -14.02 -7.10 0.07
C CYS A 145 -15.14 -6.23 -0.53
N GLN A 146 -15.38 -6.37 -1.83
CA GLN A 146 -16.53 -5.77 -2.51
C GLN A 146 -17.37 -6.82 -3.21
N TYR A 147 -18.68 -6.63 -3.23
CA TYR A 147 -19.61 -7.43 -4.03
C TYR A 147 -20.13 -6.59 -5.19
N GLU A 148 -20.16 -7.15 -6.40
CA GLU A 148 -20.62 -6.41 -7.57
C GLU A 148 -21.25 -7.31 -8.65
N GLU A 149 -22.50 -7.01 -9.01
CA GLU A 149 -23.31 -7.80 -9.95
C GLU A 149 -23.89 -6.99 -11.13
N LYS A 150 -23.59 -5.68 -11.18
CA LYS A 150 -24.09 -4.77 -12.22
C LYS A 150 -23.15 -4.76 -13.44
N ASP A 151 -23.73 -4.76 -14.64
CA ASP A 151 -23.03 -4.78 -15.94
C ASP A 151 -22.28 -6.08 -16.26
N SER A 152 -21.73 -6.16 -17.48
CA SER A 152 -20.94 -7.30 -17.93
C SER A 152 -19.69 -7.52 -17.06
N ILE A 153 -19.24 -8.77 -16.96
CA ILE A 153 -18.07 -9.13 -16.16
C ILE A 153 -16.81 -8.35 -16.55
N GLY A 154 -16.60 -8.10 -17.85
CA GLY A 154 -15.50 -7.29 -18.34
C GLY A 154 -15.52 -5.85 -17.82
N LYS A 155 -16.69 -5.21 -17.77
CA LYS A 155 -16.83 -3.85 -17.20
C LYS A 155 -16.55 -3.83 -15.70
N ARG A 156 -16.96 -4.89 -14.98
CA ARG A 156 -16.66 -5.06 -13.55
C ARG A 156 -15.16 -5.21 -13.30
N TYR A 157 -14.48 -6.08 -14.05
CA TYR A 157 -13.01 -6.18 -13.98
C TYR A 157 -12.32 -4.84 -14.23
N ARG A 158 -12.75 -4.06 -15.24
CA ARG A 158 -12.17 -2.74 -15.51
C ARG A 158 -12.33 -1.75 -14.36
N ARG A 159 -13.48 -1.75 -13.67
CA ARG A 159 -13.68 -0.92 -12.48
C ARG A 159 -12.75 -1.33 -11.34
N GLN A 160 -12.63 -2.63 -11.10
CA GLN A 160 -11.78 -3.18 -10.05
C GLN A 160 -10.28 -2.96 -10.34
N ASP A 161 -9.86 -3.10 -11.60
CA ASP A 161 -8.50 -2.75 -12.06
C ASP A 161 -8.18 -1.27 -11.78
N ALA A 162 -9.11 -0.37 -12.11
CA ALA A 162 -8.92 1.08 -11.94
C ALA A 162 -8.82 1.53 -10.48
N ILE A 163 -9.48 0.83 -9.53
CA ILE A 163 -9.36 1.10 -8.09
C ILE A 163 -8.30 0.25 -7.38
N GLY A 164 -7.65 -0.65 -8.12
CA GLY A 164 -6.48 -1.39 -7.67
C GLY A 164 -6.79 -2.64 -6.84
N THR A 165 -8.00 -3.20 -6.96
CA THR A 165 -8.37 -4.46 -6.30
C THR A 165 -7.51 -5.61 -6.84
N PRO A 166 -6.69 -6.28 -6.01
CA PRO A 166 -5.76 -7.31 -6.49
C PRO A 166 -6.42 -8.54 -7.09
N PHE A 167 -7.56 -8.97 -6.52
CA PHE A 167 -8.26 -10.19 -6.91
C PHE A 167 -9.72 -9.94 -7.27
N CYS A 168 -10.13 -10.44 -8.44
CA CYS A 168 -11.55 -10.56 -8.77
C CYS A 168 -11.94 -12.04 -8.77
N ILE A 169 -12.97 -12.40 -8.02
CA ILE A 169 -13.47 -13.75 -7.83
C ILE A 169 -14.79 -13.86 -8.58
N THR A 170 -14.79 -14.59 -9.68
CA THR A 170 -15.96 -14.77 -10.52
C THR A 170 -16.64 -16.08 -10.22
N VAL A 171 -17.94 -15.98 -9.92
CA VAL A 171 -18.81 -17.13 -9.64
C VAL A 171 -19.65 -17.41 -10.88
N ASP A 172 -19.40 -18.54 -11.54
CA ASP A 172 -20.06 -18.99 -12.77
C ASP A 172 -21.00 -20.18 -12.51
N HIS A 173 -21.71 -20.64 -13.55
CA HIS A 173 -22.62 -21.78 -13.42
C HIS A 173 -21.92 -23.06 -12.97
N GLN A 174 -20.71 -23.30 -13.46
CA GLN A 174 -19.92 -24.47 -13.10
C GLN A 174 -19.51 -24.43 -11.62
N SER A 175 -19.41 -23.24 -11.01
CA SER A 175 -19.10 -23.06 -9.58
C SER A 175 -20.13 -23.72 -8.66
N LEU A 176 -21.39 -23.81 -9.09
CA LEU A 176 -22.46 -24.50 -8.35
C LEU A 176 -22.33 -26.02 -8.40
N GLU A 177 -21.60 -26.55 -9.39
CA GLU A 177 -21.41 -27.98 -9.62
C GLU A 177 -20.12 -28.49 -8.98
N ASP A 178 -19.02 -27.75 -9.14
CA ASP A 178 -17.67 -28.18 -8.75
C ASP A 178 -17.11 -27.49 -7.50
N GLY A 179 -17.82 -26.51 -6.93
CA GLY A 179 -17.38 -25.78 -5.74
C GLY A 179 -16.09 -24.97 -5.96
N CYS A 180 -15.74 -24.69 -7.21
CA CYS A 180 -14.58 -23.88 -7.59
C CYS A 180 -15.04 -22.56 -8.21
N VAL A 181 -14.20 -21.53 -8.11
CA VAL A 181 -14.44 -20.20 -8.70
C VAL A 181 -13.25 -19.77 -9.54
N THR A 182 -13.47 -18.82 -10.43
CA THR A 182 -12.37 -18.24 -11.22
C THR A 182 -11.80 -17.03 -10.49
N VAL A 183 -10.52 -17.08 -10.12
CA VAL A 183 -9.78 -15.96 -9.52
C VAL A 183 -8.94 -15.30 -10.60
N ARG A 184 -9.16 -14.00 -10.82
CA ARG A 184 -8.38 -13.15 -11.72
C ARG A 184 -7.44 -12.25 -10.93
N GLU A 185 -6.15 -12.26 -11.29
CA GLU A 185 -5.14 -11.35 -10.75
C GLU A 185 -5.09 -10.05 -11.57
N ARG A 186 -5.01 -8.90 -10.88
CA ARG A 186 -5.12 -7.56 -11.48
C ARG A 186 -4.03 -7.25 -12.51
N ASP A 187 -2.78 -7.41 -12.10
CA ASP A 187 -1.62 -6.94 -12.86
C ASP A 187 -1.34 -7.87 -14.04
N THR A 188 -1.31 -9.19 -13.81
CA THR A 188 -1.03 -10.18 -14.86
C THR A 188 -2.24 -10.51 -15.73
N MET A 189 -3.46 -10.19 -15.26
CA MET A 189 -4.73 -10.60 -15.87
C MET A 189 -4.95 -12.11 -15.93
N THR A 190 -4.09 -12.92 -15.30
CA THR A 190 -4.23 -14.38 -15.32
C THR A 190 -5.48 -14.81 -14.57
N GLN A 191 -6.13 -15.85 -15.08
CA GLN A 191 -7.33 -16.43 -14.51
C GLN A 191 -7.05 -17.88 -14.13
N GLU A 192 -7.34 -18.24 -12.89
CA GLU A 192 -7.11 -19.58 -12.34
C GLU A 192 -8.40 -20.09 -11.70
N ARG A 193 -8.71 -21.38 -11.89
CA ARG A 193 -9.87 -22.02 -11.25
C ARG A 193 -9.44 -22.59 -9.91
N VAL A 194 -10.01 -22.08 -8.82
CA VAL A 194 -9.56 -22.33 -7.44
C VAL A 194 -10.74 -22.84 -6.61
N PRO A 195 -10.56 -23.90 -5.79
CA PRO A 195 -11.58 -24.32 -4.84
C PRO A 195 -11.97 -23.19 -3.89
N ILE A 196 -13.26 -23.02 -3.61
CA ILE A 196 -13.74 -21.95 -2.70
C ILE A 196 -13.05 -22.03 -1.33
N ALA A 197 -12.79 -23.24 -0.84
CA ALA A 197 -12.10 -23.49 0.43
C ALA A 197 -10.65 -22.95 0.49
N GLU A 198 -10.00 -22.73 -0.65
CA GLU A 198 -8.62 -22.25 -0.74
C GLU A 198 -8.52 -20.72 -0.90
N LEU A 199 -9.63 -20.03 -1.18
CA LEU A 199 -9.65 -18.59 -1.45
C LEU A 199 -9.00 -17.77 -0.33
N ARG A 200 -9.34 -18.06 0.92
CA ARG A 200 -8.81 -17.34 2.08
C ARG A 200 -7.30 -17.40 2.13
N ALA A 201 -6.73 -18.60 2.00
CA ALA A 201 -5.29 -18.81 2.05
C ALA A 201 -4.57 -18.16 0.85
N LEU A 202 -5.16 -18.24 -0.34
CA LEU A 202 -4.63 -17.62 -1.55
C LEU A 202 -4.55 -16.10 -1.41
N ILE A 203 -5.64 -15.47 -0.95
CA ILE A 203 -5.72 -14.02 -0.76
C ILE A 203 -4.73 -13.60 0.33
N ASP A 204 -4.76 -14.23 1.51
CA ASP A 204 -3.89 -13.92 2.65
C ASP A 204 -2.41 -13.92 2.24
N LYS A 205 -1.97 -14.96 1.51
CA LYS A 205 -0.58 -15.08 1.05
C LYS A 205 -0.07 -13.82 0.35
N ARG A 206 -0.93 -13.14 -0.41
CA ARG A 206 -0.56 -11.99 -1.25
C ARG A 206 -0.90 -10.64 -0.64
N VAL A 207 -1.95 -10.53 0.19
CA VAL A 207 -2.40 -9.25 0.75
C VAL A 207 -1.96 -9.02 2.20
N ASN A 208 -1.43 -10.04 2.88
CA ASN A 208 -1.05 -9.91 4.28
C ASN A 208 0.24 -9.08 4.42
N LEU A 209 0.17 -7.99 5.20
CA LEU A 209 1.29 -7.10 5.45
C LEU A 209 2.46 -7.82 6.15
N ASN A 210 2.18 -8.80 7.01
CA ASN A 210 3.23 -9.56 7.70
C ASN A 210 4.11 -10.33 6.72
N ASN A 211 3.54 -10.87 5.65
CA ASN A 211 4.31 -11.59 4.62
C ASN A 211 5.23 -10.61 3.88
N LEU A 212 4.79 -9.38 3.63
CA LEU A 212 5.64 -8.34 3.04
C LEU A 212 6.77 -7.95 4.00
N LEU A 213 6.44 -7.63 5.25
CA LEU A 213 7.40 -7.12 6.23
C LEU A 213 8.47 -8.14 6.63
N ARG A 214 8.14 -9.44 6.64
CA ARG A 214 9.13 -10.51 6.92
C ARG A 214 10.14 -10.75 5.80
N ASN A 215 9.87 -10.24 4.60
CA ASN A 215 10.73 -10.39 3.42
C ASN A 215 11.59 -9.13 3.15
N LEU A 216 11.47 -8.10 3.98
CA LEU A 216 12.32 -6.89 3.97
C LEU A 216 13.50 -7.08 4.92
#